data_AF-M1C741-F1
#
_entry.id   AF-M1C741-F1
#
_cell.length_a   1.000
_cell.length_b   1.000
_cell.length_c   1.000
_cell.angle_alpha   90.00
_cell.angle_beta   90.00
_cell.angle_gamma   90.00
#
_symmetry.space_group_name_H-M   'P 1'
#
loop_
_entity.id
_entity.type
_entity.pdbx_description
1 polymer ?
#
loop_
_entity_poly.entity_id
_entity_poly.type
_entity_poly.pdbx_seq_one_letter_code
_entity_poly.pdbx_strand_id
1 'polypeptide(L)'
;MDANPRNGGERDNASRGIVHDLLPLNEIDPSTQKFPCCLVWTPLPVVSWLAPFVGHVGICREDGTIVDFSGDNMIHVGQLFYGTVAKYYQVDRQQCCFARNFGGHTCRQGYVHAVFGTAISWDDAVQLSRRTFEYRNFSVFSCNGHSFAANCLNRLSFRGSMRWNMINVGALIMFRGKWVNRWSILRSFLPFIGMLCFGYLMIGWMFPIGLLSFVLATFGWYVMICYCCKIEDDD
;
A
#
# COMPACT_ATOMS: atom_id res chain seq x y z
N MET A 1 11.87 20.51 -34.52
CA MET A 1 11.63 20.85 -33.11
C MET A 1 10.52 21.87 -33.12
N ASP A 2 9.27 21.47 -32.88
CA ASP A 2 8.17 22.42 -32.71
C ASP A 2 7.19 21.82 -31.69
N ALA A 3 7.39 22.20 -30.42
CA ALA A 3 6.41 21.93 -29.37
C ALA A 3 5.29 22.98 -29.52
N ASN A 4 4.12 22.56 -30.00
CA ASN A 4 2.93 23.40 -30.09
C ASN A 4 2.53 23.92 -28.69
N PRO A 5 2.57 25.24 -28.43
CA PRO A 5 2.39 25.82 -27.09
C PRO A 5 0.93 25.78 -26.57
N ARG A 6 -0.06 25.41 -27.41
CA ARG A 6 -1.47 25.32 -26.97
C ARG A 6 -1.73 24.16 -26.01
N ASN A 7 -0.93 23.09 -26.10
CA ASN A 7 -1.14 21.85 -25.33
C ASN A 7 -0.62 21.93 -23.87
N GLY A 8 0.01 23.05 -23.48
CA GLY A 8 0.43 23.32 -22.10
C GLY A 8 -0.69 23.95 -21.27
N GLY A 9 -1.30 25.02 -21.79
CA GLY A 9 -2.33 25.78 -21.07
C GLY A 9 -3.62 25.00 -20.78
N GLU A 10 -3.98 24.05 -21.64
CA GLU A 10 -5.16 23.20 -21.45
C GLU A 10 -4.93 22.12 -20.36
N ARG A 11 -3.71 21.57 -20.29
CA ARG A 11 -3.28 20.67 -19.21
C ARG A 11 -3.20 21.39 -17.87
N ASP A 12 -2.71 22.63 -17.86
CA ASP A 12 -2.60 23.43 -16.64
C ASP A 12 -3.98 23.83 -16.11
N ASN A 13 -4.93 24.16 -16.99
CA ASN A 13 -6.32 24.46 -16.60
C ASN A 13 -7.09 23.20 -16.15
N ALA A 14 -6.92 22.06 -16.82
CA ALA A 14 -7.52 20.80 -16.39
C ALA A 14 -6.97 20.33 -15.03
N SER A 15 -5.65 20.44 -14.83
CA SER A 15 -5.01 20.15 -13.54
C SER A 15 -5.50 21.08 -12.44
N ARG A 16 -5.68 22.38 -12.73
CA ARG A 16 -6.28 23.36 -11.80
C ARG A 16 -7.74 23.06 -11.47
N GLY A 17 -8.53 22.58 -12.43
CA GLY A 17 -9.91 22.13 -12.20
C GLY A 17 -10.00 20.90 -11.31
N ILE A 18 -9.10 19.92 -11.48
CA ILE A 18 -9.05 18.68 -10.67
C ILE A 18 -8.67 18.99 -9.21
N VAL A 19 -7.72 19.91 -8.98
CA VAL A 19 -7.34 20.35 -7.64
C VAL A 19 -8.52 21.02 -6.92
N HIS A 20 -9.41 21.69 -7.66
CA HIS A 20 -10.60 22.36 -7.12
C HIS A 20 -11.75 21.39 -6.75
N ASP A 21 -11.78 20.17 -7.30
CA ASP A 21 -12.83 19.17 -7.07
C ASP A 21 -12.52 18.18 -5.94
N LEU A 22 -11.29 18.19 -5.39
CA LEU A 22 -10.93 17.34 -4.26
C LEU A 22 -11.50 17.91 -2.96
N LEU A 23 -12.68 17.42 -2.58
CA LEU A 23 -13.32 17.75 -1.30
C LEU A 23 -12.35 17.51 -0.13
N PRO A 24 -12.32 18.39 0.89
CA PRO A 24 -11.44 18.20 2.04
C PRO A 24 -11.75 16.86 2.71
N LEU A 25 -10.69 16.13 3.07
CA LEU A 25 -10.83 14.87 3.81
C LEU A 25 -11.20 15.17 5.25
N ASN A 26 -12.00 14.29 5.84
CA ASN A 26 -12.23 14.31 7.28
C ASN A 26 -10.92 14.08 8.04
N GLU A 27 -10.87 14.51 9.29
CA GLU A 27 -9.74 14.23 10.16
C GLU A 27 -9.57 12.73 10.40
N ILE A 28 -8.32 12.29 10.52
CA ILE A 28 -8.01 10.91 10.86
C ILE A 28 -8.38 10.69 12.32
N ASP A 29 -9.24 9.70 12.55
CA ASP A 29 -9.67 9.32 13.89
C ASP A 29 -9.33 7.83 14.14
N PRO A 30 -8.20 7.57 14.82
CA PRO A 30 -7.82 6.19 15.13
C PRO A 30 -8.75 5.49 16.12
N SER A 31 -9.53 6.23 16.91
CA SER A 31 -10.46 5.66 17.90
C SER A 31 -11.64 4.97 17.22
N THR A 32 -12.12 5.54 16.11
CA THR A 32 -13.17 4.95 15.26
C THR A 32 -12.61 4.18 14.06
N GLN A 33 -11.28 3.97 14.01
CA GLN A 33 -10.56 3.30 12.91
C GLN A 33 -10.79 3.95 11.53
N LYS A 34 -10.98 5.28 11.48
CA LYS A 34 -11.19 6.02 10.24
C LYS A 34 -9.91 6.69 9.76
N PHE A 35 -9.46 6.31 8.57
CA PHE A 35 -8.22 6.81 7.98
C PHE A 35 -8.42 7.28 6.53
N PRO A 36 -9.04 8.45 6.27
CA PRO A 36 -9.35 8.93 4.92
C PRO A 36 -8.15 8.91 3.96
N CYS A 37 -8.30 8.21 2.82
CA CYS A 37 -7.28 8.04 1.78
C CYS A 37 -5.91 7.54 2.29
N CYS A 38 -5.92 6.68 3.29
CA CYS A 38 -4.69 6.14 3.87
C CYS A 38 -4.37 4.73 3.39
N LEU A 39 -3.07 4.45 3.28
CA LEU A 39 -2.56 3.09 3.47
C LEU A 39 -2.47 2.83 4.96
N VAL A 40 -2.92 1.68 5.42
CA VAL A 40 -2.87 1.27 6.82
C VAL A 40 -2.09 -0.03 6.96
N TRP A 41 -1.40 -0.21 8.08
CA TRP A 41 -0.54 -1.36 8.33
C TRP A 41 -0.72 -1.89 9.75
N THR A 42 -0.69 -3.22 9.87
CA THR A 42 -0.69 -3.94 11.14
C THR A 42 0.35 -5.05 11.11
N PRO A 43 1.06 -5.33 12.22
CA PRO A 43 1.97 -6.47 12.29
C PRO A 43 1.22 -7.79 12.09
N LEU A 44 1.77 -8.69 11.25
CA LEU A 44 1.20 -10.02 11.06
C LEU A 44 1.48 -10.90 12.28
N PRO A 45 0.47 -11.55 12.88
CA PRO A 45 0.68 -12.48 14.00
C PRO A 45 1.73 -13.54 13.68
N VAL A 46 2.58 -13.88 14.66
CA VAL A 46 3.68 -14.85 14.56
C VAL A 46 4.82 -14.42 13.62
N VAL A 47 4.52 -14.01 12.39
CA VAL A 47 5.54 -13.54 11.41
C VAL A 47 6.29 -12.31 11.94
N SER A 48 5.56 -11.35 12.51
CA SER A 48 6.16 -10.16 13.12
C SER A 48 7.06 -10.44 14.32
N TRP A 49 6.96 -11.64 14.91
CA TRP A 49 7.83 -12.04 16.03
C TRP A 49 9.22 -12.45 15.55
N LEU A 50 9.36 -12.78 14.26
CA LEU A 50 10.65 -13.05 13.60
C LEU A 50 11.16 -11.82 12.84
N ALA A 51 10.25 -11.07 12.21
CA ALA A 51 10.57 -9.87 11.45
C ALA A 51 9.54 -8.75 11.75
N PRO A 52 9.81 -7.84 12.70
CA PRO A 52 8.80 -6.92 13.25
C PRO A 52 8.34 -5.83 12.28
N PHE A 53 9.03 -5.69 11.16
CA PHE A 53 8.67 -4.76 10.08
C PHE A 53 7.78 -5.41 9.01
N VAL A 54 7.63 -6.73 9.04
CA VAL A 54 6.75 -7.47 8.14
C VAL A 54 5.33 -7.45 8.73
N GLY A 55 4.38 -7.04 7.91
CA GLY A 55 2.99 -6.96 8.31
C GLY A 55 2.07 -6.85 7.13
N HIS A 56 0.80 -6.66 7.44
CA HIS A 56 -0.28 -6.61 6.48
C HIS A 56 -0.66 -5.17 6.16
N VAL A 57 -1.06 -4.92 4.91
CA VAL A 57 -1.45 -3.58 4.43
C VAL A 57 -2.89 -3.60 3.95
N GLY A 58 -3.65 -2.58 4.32
CA GLY A 58 -4.95 -2.26 3.73
C GLY A 58 -4.95 -0.86 3.12
N ILE A 59 -5.98 -0.56 2.33
CA ILE A 59 -6.20 0.77 1.75
C ILE A 59 -7.55 1.29 2.21
N CYS A 60 -7.64 2.59 2.51
CA CYS A 60 -8.85 3.20 3.04
C CYS A 60 -9.50 4.08 1.98
N ARG A 61 -10.82 4.14 1.98
CA ARG A 61 -11.64 5.04 1.14
C ARG A 61 -11.54 6.51 1.56
N GLU A 62 -12.18 7.40 0.82
CA GLU A 62 -12.27 8.83 1.14
C GLU A 62 -13.02 9.09 2.46
N ASP A 63 -14.00 8.25 2.81
CA ASP A 63 -14.71 8.30 4.09
C ASP A 63 -13.89 7.75 5.29
N GLY A 64 -12.71 7.19 5.01
CA GLY A 64 -11.82 6.57 5.97
C GLY A 64 -12.10 5.10 6.27
N THR A 65 -13.09 4.48 5.62
CA THR A 65 -13.39 3.06 5.77
C THR A 65 -12.26 2.21 5.19
N ILE A 66 -11.72 1.30 6.00
CA ILE A 66 -10.65 0.37 5.61
C ILE A 66 -11.22 -0.66 4.62
N VAL A 67 -10.50 -0.92 3.54
CA VAL A 67 -10.75 -2.02 2.60
C VAL A 67 -9.51 -2.92 2.60
N ASP A 68 -9.72 -4.18 2.98
CA ASP A 68 -8.68 -5.13 3.29
C ASP A 68 -8.87 -6.43 2.49
N PHE A 69 -7.85 -6.82 1.71
CA PHE A 69 -7.76 -8.13 1.09
C PHE A 69 -6.89 -9.07 1.93
N SER A 70 -7.52 -10.03 2.61
CA SER A 70 -6.88 -10.89 3.63
C SER A 70 -7.07 -12.40 3.43
N GLY A 71 -7.69 -12.83 2.32
CA GLY A 71 -7.90 -14.25 2.01
C GLY A 71 -8.57 -14.44 0.65
N ASP A 72 -8.69 -15.69 0.21
CA ASP A 72 -9.29 -16.04 -1.09
C ASP A 72 -10.69 -15.47 -1.22
N ASN A 73 -10.88 -14.53 -2.14
CA ASN A 73 -12.14 -13.81 -2.34
C ASN A 73 -12.67 -13.13 -1.05
N MET A 74 -11.79 -12.89 -0.06
CA MET A 74 -12.13 -12.28 1.23
C MET A 74 -11.66 -10.82 1.25
N ILE A 75 -12.59 -9.93 0.96
CA ILE A 75 -12.39 -8.48 1.08
C ILE A 75 -13.18 -7.97 2.28
N HIS A 76 -12.46 -7.71 3.37
CA HIS A 76 -13.02 -7.14 4.59
C HIS A 76 -13.17 -5.62 4.45
N VAL A 77 -14.23 -5.08 5.03
CA VAL A 77 -14.52 -3.65 5.02
C VAL A 77 -14.73 -3.19 6.47
N GLY A 78 -14.09 -2.06 6.83
CA GLY A 78 -14.22 -1.41 8.14
C GLY A 78 -13.07 -1.67 9.12
N GLN A 79 -12.42 -2.83 9.06
CA GLN A 79 -11.28 -3.16 9.91
C GLN A 79 -10.28 -4.07 9.20
N LEU A 80 -9.02 -4.04 9.63
CA LEU A 80 -8.00 -5.00 9.18
C LEU A 80 -8.25 -6.36 9.83
N PHE A 81 -8.13 -7.44 9.05
CA PHE A 81 -8.35 -8.81 9.51
C PHE A 81 -7.37 -9.22 10.62
N TYR A 82 -6.10 -8.82 10.49
CA TYR A 82 -5.03 -9.20 11.41
C TYR A 82 -4.92 -8.30 12.67
N GLY A 83 -5.92 -7.45 12.93
CA GLY A 83 -6.00 -6.63 14.13
C GLY A 83 -5.92 -5.12 13.87
N THR A 84 -5.81 -4.32 14.93
CA THR A 84 -5.92 -2.85 14.84
C THR A 84 -4.79 -2.21 14.05
N VAL A 85 -5.08 -1.09 13.40
CA VAL A 85 -4.07 -0.31 12.66
C VAL A 85 -2.95 0.12 13.59
N ALA A 86 -1.71 -0.25 13.26
CA ALA A 86 -0.53 0.16 14.00
C ALA A 86 0.11 1.41 13.38
N LYS A 87 0.12 1.48 12.05
CA LYS A 87 0.74 2.55 11.27
C LYS A 87 -0.14 2.94 10.09
N TYR A 88 -0.12 4.20 9.70
CA TYR A 88 -0.89 4.70 8.56
C TYR A 88 -0.08 5.71 7.75
N TYR A 89 -0.33 5.79 6.45
CA TYR A 89 0.23 6.78 5.54
C TYR A 89 -0.90 7.39 4.73
N GLN A 90 -1.23 8.65 5.01
CA GLN A 90 -2.24 9.39 4.24
C GLN A 90 -1.66 9.76 2.88
N VAL A 91 -2.31 9.29 1.83
CA VAL A 91 -1.92 9.59 0.46
C VAL A 91 -2.41 10.98 0.11
N ASP A 92 -1.49 11.81 -0.36
CA ASP A 92 -1.82 13.10 -0.95
C ASP A 92 -2.43 12.89 -2.34
N ARG A 93 -3.75 13.08 -2.43
CA ARG A 93 -4.51 12.93 -3.68
C ARG A 93 -4.08 13.90 -4.78
N GLN A 94 -3.40 15.00 -4.47
CA GLN A 94 -2.86 15.89 -5.50
C GLN A 94 -1.72 15.23 -6.30
N GLN A 95 -1.09 14.20 -5.74
CA GLN A 95 -0.08 13.38 -6.41
C GLN A 95 -0.69 12.22 -7.20
N CYS A 96 -2.02 12.11 -7.25
CA CYS A 96 -2.75 11.15 -8.06
C CYS A 96 -3.21 11.79 -9.37
N CYS A 97 -3.31 10.97 -10.41
CA CYS A 97 -3.91 11.32 -11.68
C CYS A 97 -5.30 10.68 -11.79
N PHE A 98 -6.34 11.51 -11.78
CA PHE A 98 -7.72 11.09 -11.98
C PHE A 98 -8.10 11.34 -13.44
N ALA A 99 -8.13 10.29 -14.26
CA ALA A 99 -8.41 10.43 -15.68
C ALA A 99 -9.91 10.31 -15.94
N ARG A 100 -10.60 11.46 -16.05
CA ARG A 100 -12.06 11.48 -16.33
C ARG A 100 -12.42 10.96 -17.72
N ASN A 101 -11.52 11.13 -18.68
CA ASN A 101 -11.63 10.71 -20.07
C ASN A 101 -10.24 10.26 -20.58
N PHE A 102 -10.17 9.55 -21.72
CA PHE A 102 -8.91 9.06 -22.33
C PHE A 102 -7.81 10.12 -22.54
N GLY A 103 -8.16 11.40 -22.67
CA GLY A 103 -7.20 12.51 -22.79
C GLY A 103 -7.00 13.34 -21.52
N GLY A 104 -7.78 13.09 -20.47
CA GLY A 104 -7.85 13.92 -19.25
C GLY A 104 -6.78 13.61 -18.20
N HIS A 105 -5.63 13.07 -18.60
CA HIS A 105 -4.59 12.68 -17.67
C HIS A 105 -3.71 13.87 -17.29
N THR A 106 -3.40 14.00 -16.00
CA THR A 106 -2.39 14.95 -15.48
C THR A 106 -0.98 14.35 -15.46
N CYS A 107 -0.86 13.04 -15.63
CA CYS A 107 0.42 12.33 -15.65
C CYS A 107 1.12 12.43 -17.03
N ARG A 108 2.45 12.33 -17.03
CA ARG A 108 3.27 12.43 -18.26
C ARG A 108 3.02 11.28 -19.25
N GLN A 109 2.54 10.14 -18.78
CA GLN A 109 2.38 8.89 -19.54
C GLN A 109 0.91 8.48 -19.63
N GLY A 110 0.01 9.40 -19.98
CA GLY A 110 -1.44 9.16 -19.99
C GLY A 110 -1.90 7.93 -20.79
N TYR A 111 -1.32 7.70 -21.97
CA TYR A 111 -1.64 6.51 -22.77
C TYR A 111 -1.28 5.19 -22.04
N VAL A 112 -0.11 5.13 -21.41
CA VAL A 112 0.31 3.96 -20.64
C VAL A 112 -0.58 3.79 -19.41
N HIS A 113 -0.92 4.89 -18.74
CA HIS A 113 -1.86 4.89 -17.62
C HIS A 113 -3.20 4.28 -18.01
N ALA A 114 -3.76 4.64 -19.16
CA ALA A 114 -5.03 4.10 -19.64
C ALA A 114 -5.04 2.55 -19.70
N VAL A 115 -3.91 1.92 -20.01
CA VAL A 115 -3.76 0.45 -20.04
C VAL A 115 -3.93 -0.18 -18.66
N PHE A 116 -3.51 0.49 -17.58
CA PHE A 116 -3.65 -0.02 -16.21
C PHE A 116 -5.09 0.04 -15.67
N GLY A 117 -6.04 0.58 -16.45
CA GLY A 117 -7.41 0.84 -16.02
C GLY A 117 -7.43 2.03 -15.07
N THR A 118 -7.58 3.22 -15.63
CA THR A 118 -7.60 4.49 -14.92
C THR A 118 -8.82 4.62 -14.03
N ALA A 119 -8.63 5.21 -12.85
CA ALA A 119 -9.74 5.59 -11.98
C ALA A 119 -10.11 7.07 -12.15
N ILE A 120 -11.40 7.37 -12.02
CA ILE A 120 -11.92 8.75 -12.05
C ILE A 120 -11.90 9.42 -10.68
N SER A 121 -11.78 8.64 -9.60
CA SER A 121 -11.67 9.11 -8.20
C SER A 121 -10.87 8.10 -7.36
N TRP A 122 -10.58 8.46 -6.09
CA TRP A 122 -9.89 7.56 -5.16
C TRP A 122 -10.71 6.31 -4.85
N ASP A 123 -11.99 6.50 -4.51
CA ASP A 123 -12.90 5.39 -4.19
C ASP A 123 -13.19 4.51 -5.41
N ASP A 124 -13.23 5.09 -6.61
CA ASP A 124 -13.33 4.33 -7.85
C ASP A 124 -12.10 3.44 -8.06
N ALA A 125 -10.88 3.94 -7.78
CA ALA A 125 -9.67 3.10 -7.83
C ALA A 125 -9.76 1.92 -6.86
N VAL A 126 -10.17 2.17 -5.62
CA VAL A 126 -10.35 1.13 -4.61
C VAL A 126 -11.41 0.12 -5.05
N GLN A 127 -12.52 0.58 -5.64
CA GLN A 127 -13.59 -0.29 -6.13
C GLN A 127 -13.17 -1.13 -7.34
N LEU A 128 -12.44 -0.55 -8.30
CA LEU A 128 -11.92 -1.26 -9.47
C LEU A 128 -10.91 -2.33 -9.04
N SER A 129 -9.98 -1.99 -8.16
CA SER A 129 -9.06 -2.98 -7.57
C SER A 129 -9.80 -4.06 -6.82
N ARG A 130 -10.86 -3.73 -6.06
CA ARG A 130 -11.71 -4.70 -5.39
C ARG A 130 -12.28 -5.73 -6.37
N ARG A 131 -12.84 -5.29 -7.50
CA ARG A 131 -13.38 -6.20 -8.53
C ARG A 131 -12.29 -7.07 -9.15
N THR A 132 -11.09 -6.53 -9.38
CA THR A 132 -9.96 -7.31 -9.91
C THR A 132 -9.52 -8.40 -8.94
N PHE A 133 -9.55 -8.14 -7.64
CA PHE A 133 -9.11 -9.09 -6.61
C PHE A 133 -10.22 -10.01 -6.10
N GLU A 134 -11.48 -9.78 -6.47
CA GLU A 134 -12.63 -10.59 -6.05
C GLU A 134 -12.56 -12.05 -6.53
N TYR A 135 -11.81 -12.32 -7.59
CA TYR A 135 -11.60 -13.66 -8.14
C TYR A 135 -10.15 -14.16 -8.02
N ARG A 136 -9.27 -13.40 -7.36
CA ARG A 136 -7.87 -13.78 -7.22
C ARG A 136 -7.67 -14.64 -5.98
N ASN A 137 -6.87 -15.69 -6.13
CA ASN A 137 -6.41 -16.50 -5.00
C ASN A 137 -5.38 -15.70 -4.19
N PHE A 138 -5.57 -15.68 -2.89
CA PHE A 138 -4.68 -15.09 -1.92
C PHE A 138 -3.41 -15.94 -1.80
N SER A 139 -2.28 -15.25 -1.85
CA SER A 139 -0.97 -15.82 -1.58
C SER A 139 -0.17 -14.84 -0.75
N VAL A 140 0.35 -15.31 0.38
CA VAL A 140 1.10 -14.50 1.34
C VAL A 140 2.25 -13.74 0.66
N PHE A 141 2.87 -14.29 -0.38
CA PHE A 141 4.03 -13.69 -1.04
C PHE A 141 3.71 -12.98 -2.36
N SER A 142 2.65 -13.37 -3.06
CA SER A 142 2.40 -12.92 -4.44
C SER A 142 1.10 -12.13 -4.60
N CYS A 143 0.08 -12.42 -3.79
CA CYS A 143 -1.25 -11.85 -3.94
C CYS A 143 -1.84 -11.60 -2.55
N ASN A 144 -1.57 -10.43 -1.98
CA ASN A 144 -1.98 -10.07 -0.63
C ASN A 144 -2.39 -8.58 -0.56
N GLY A 145 -2.61 -8.06 0.65
CA GLY A 145 -2.99 -6.66 0.84
C GLY A 145 -2.01 -5.62 0.25
N HIS A 146 -0.71 -5.94 0.15
CA HIS A 146 0.27 -5.07 -0.50
C HIS A 146 0.10 -5.02 -2.01
N SER A 147 -0.17 -6.16 -2.67
CA SER A 147 -0.42 -6.17 -4.13
C SER A 147 -1.77 -5.52 -4.45
N PHE A 148 -2.76 -5.68 -3.57
CA PHE A 148 -4.04 -4.96 -3.65
C PHE A 148 -3.84 -3.45 -3.59
N ALA A 149 -3.10 -2.95 -2.59
CA ALA A 149 -2.77 -1.55 -2.46
C ALA A 149 -1.91 -1.04 -3.64
N ALA A 150 -0.94 -1.83 -4.10
CA ALA A 150 -0.12 -1.49 -5.26
C ALA A 150 -0.96 -1.32 -6.52
N ASN A 151 -1.91 -2.24 -6.77
CA ASN A 151 -2.85 -2.14 -7.88
C ASN A 151 -3.66 -0.82 -7.80
N CYS A 152 -4.18 -0.47 -6.62
CA CYS A 152 -4.90 0.80 -6.42
C CYS A 152 -4.01 2.01 -6.77
N LEU A 153 -2.77 2.05 -6.28
CA LEU A 153 -1.83 3.15 -6.52
C LEU A 153 -1.43 3.26 -8.00
N ASN A 154 -1.29 2.13 -8.70
CA ASN A 154 -1.02 2.09 -10.14
C ASN A 154 -2.22 2.63 -10.93
N ARG A 155 -3.46 2.27 -10.57
CA ARG A 155 -4.67 2.84 -11.20
C ARG A 155 -4.78 4.36 -11.04
N LEU A 156 -4.18 4.90 -9.98
CA LEU A 156 -4.15 6.32 -9.67
C LEU A 156 -2.92 7.06 -10.21
N SER A 157 -1.96 6.37 -10.84
CA SER A 157 -0.64 6.95 -11.15
C SER A 157 -0.05 7.73 -9.99
N PHE A 158 -0.10 7.15 -8.78
CA PHE A 158 0.37 7.86 -7.60
C PHE A 158 1.86 8.22 -7.75
N ARG A 159 2.18 9.51 -7.56
CA ARG A 159 3.50 10.12 -7.84
C ARG A 159 3.96 9.97 -9.29
N GLY A 160 3.02 9.88 -10.23
CA GLY A 160 3.30 9.72 -11.66
C GLY A 160 3.92 8.37 -12.01
N SER A 161 3.79 7.35 -11.16
CA SER A 161 4.36 6.01 -11.38
C SER A 161 3.27 4.94 -11.43
N MET A 162 3.46 3.98 -12.35
CA MET A 162 2.63 2.77 -12.50
C MET A 162 3.38 1.50 -12.09
N ARG A 163 4.48 1.68 -11.37
CA ARG A 163 5.39 0.61 -10.96
C ARG A 163 5.35 0.40 -9.45
N TRP A 164 4.20 0.66 -8.84
CA TRP A 164 3.95 0.25 -7.47
C TRP A 164 3.84 -1.26 -7.44
N ASN A 165 4.58 -1.86 -6.52
CA ASN A 165 4.60 -3.29 -6.25
C ASN A 165 4.54 -3.51 -4.73
N MET A 166 4.44 -4.76 -4.33
CA MET A 166 4.33 -5.13 -2.91
C MET A 166 5.46 -4.55 -2.06
N ILE A 167 6.70 -4.61 -2.56
CA ILE A 167 7.90 -4.14 -1.86
C ILE A 167 7.89 -2.62 -1.67
N ASN A 168 7.54 -1.88 -2.73
CA ASN A 168 7.52 -0.41 -2.70
C ASN A 168 6.38 0.12 -1.84
N VAL A 169 5.22 -0.55 -1.83
CA VAL A 169 4.12 -0.25 -0.90
C VAL A 169 4.54 -0.50 0.54
N GLY A 170 5.14 -1.66 0.82
CA GLY A 170 5.71 -1.98 2.13
C GLY A 170 6.73 -0.93 2.58
N ALA A 171 7.70 -0.58 1.73
CA ALA A 171 8.68 0.45 2.02
C ALA A 171 8.03 1.83 2.27
N LEU A 172 7.03 2.21 1.48
CA LEU A 172 6.32 3.48 1.64
C LEU A 172 5.69 3.59 3.03
N ILE A 173 4.91 2.59 3.46
CA ILE A 173 4.27 2.65 4.77
C ILE A 173 5.29 2.51 5.90
N MET A 174 6.33 1.68 5.74
CA MET A 174 7.33 1.46 6.77
C MET A 174 8.25 2.67 6.99
N PHE A 175 8.59 3.44 5.96
CA PHE A 175 9.47 4.61 6.12
C PHE A 175 8.74 5.94 6.18
N ARG A 176 7.55 6.08 5.56
CA ARG A 176 6.80 7.34 5.52
C ARG A 176 5.52 7.33 6.34
N GLY A 177 5.05 6.16 6.81
CA GLY A 177 3.87 6.10 7.65
C GLY A 177 4.10 6.68 9.05
N LYS A 178 3.01 7.08 9.70
CA LYS A 178 2.94 7.55 11.08
C LYS A 178 2.37 6.45 11.96
N TRP A 179 2.94 6.27 13.14
CA TRP A 179 2.38 5.38 14.15
C TRP A 179 1.10 5.98 14.72
N VAL A 180 0.08 5.15 14.94
CA VAL A 180 -1.20 5.59 15.51
C VAL A 180 -1.00 6.20 16.89
N ASN A 181 -0.27 5.49 17.77
CA ASN A 181 0.11 5.97 19.09
C ASN A 181 1.31 5.16 19.60
N ARG A 182 1.83 5.52 20.79
CA ARG A 182 2.96 4.80 21.42
C ARG A 182 2.61 3.35 21.77
N TRP A 183 1.36 3.06 22.09
CA TRP A 183 0.88 1.70 22.36
C TRP A 183 0.95 0.81 21.13
N SER A 184 0.67 1.34 19.94
CA SER A 184 0.81 0.61 18.67
C SER A 184 2.27 0.24 18.39
N ILE A 185 3.23 1.10 18.74
CA ILE A 185 4.66 0.77 18.65
C ILE A 185 4.97 -0.40 19.59
N LEU A 186 4.62 -0.25 20.87
CA LEU A 186 4.90 -1.27 21.88
C LEU A 186 4.29 -2.63 21.49
N ARG A 187 3.01 -2.65 21.12
CA ARG A 187 2.31 -3.87 20.67
C ARG A 187 2.99 -4.54 19.47
N SER A 188 3.57 -3.75 18.56
CA SER A 188 4.19 -4.27 17.34
C SER A 188 5.57 -4.89 17.60
N PHE A 189 6.35 -4.35 18.53
CA PHE A 189 7.73 -4.80 18.80
C PHE A 189 7.87 -5.71 20.02
N LEU A 190 6.95 -5.66 20.98
CA LEU A 190 7.04 -6.41 22.23
C LEU A 190 7.15 -7.93 22.02
N PRO A 191 6.37 -8.57 21.12
CA PRO A 191 6.53 -10.00 20.85
C PRO A 191 7.91 -10.36 20.28
N PHE A 192 8.44 -9.53 19.37
CA PHE A 192 9.78 -9.71 18.80
C PHE A 192 10.87 -9.57 19.87
N ILE A 193 10.77 -8.57 20.74
CA ILE A 193 11.70 -8.38 21.86
C ILE A 193 11.65 -9.59 22.80
N GLY A 194 10.45 -10.07 23.15
CA GLY A 194 10.28 -11.26 23.98
C GLY A 194 10.93 -12.51 23.35
N MET A 195 10.69 -12.73 22.06
CA MET A 195 11.31 -13.82 21.29
C MET A 195 12.84 -13.72 21.26
N LEU A 196 13.38 -12.52 21.02
CA LEU A 196 14.82 -12.26 21.05
C LEU A 196 15.43 -12.55 22.43
N CYS A 197 14.81 -12.05 23.50
CA CYS A 197 15.28 -12.29 24.86
C CYS A 197 15.25 -13.78 25.20
N PHE A 198 14.14 -14.47 24.91
CA PHE A 198 14.01 -15.90 25.16
C PHE A 198 15.02 -16.73 24.37
N GLY A 199 15.16 -16.48 23.07
CA GLY A 199 16.13 -17.18 22.23
C GLY A 199 17.58 -16.91 22.64
N TYR A 200 17.89 -15.68 23.06
CA TYR A 200 19.20 -15.34 23.62
C TYR A 200 19.46 -16.07 24.95
N LEU A 201 18.47 -16.18 25.84
CA LEU A 201 18.64 -16.91 27.11
C LEU A 201 18.87 -18.41 26.88
N MET A 202 18.22 -19.01 25.88
CA MET A 202 18.32 -20.44 25.60
C MET A 202 19.57 -20.84 24.78
N ILE A 203 19.96 -20.01 23.80
CA ILE A 203 20.96 -20.38 22.77
C ILE A 203 22.12 -19.36 22.73
N GLY A 204 22.03 -18.26 23.49
CA GLY A 204 23.05 -17.21 23.50
C GLY A 204 23.08 -16.41 22.21
N TRP A 205 24.27 -15.89 21.89
CA TRP A 205 24.50 -15.02 20.72
C TRP A 205 24.25 -15.67 19.36
N MET A 206 24.21 -17.00 19.28
CA MET A 206 23.94 -17.69 18.02
C MET A 206 22.49 -17.46 17.56
N PHE A 207 21.55 -17.26 18.48
CA PHE A 207 20.14 -17.01 18.12
C PHE A 207 19.93 -15.73 17.31
N PRO A 208 20.31 -14.52 17.80
CA PRO A 208 20.10 -13.29 17.02
C PRO A 208 20.87 -13.29 15.70
N ILE A 209 22.07 -13.90 15.66
CA ILE A 209 22.85 -14.04 14.42
C ILE A 209 22.11 -14.93 13.41
N GLY A 210 21.62 -16.08 13.87
CA GLY A 210 20.85 -17.01 13.04
C GLY A 210 19.55 -16.39 12.55
N LEU A 211 18.80 -15.71 13.42
CA LEU A 211 17.57 -15.01 13.06
C LEU A 211 17.83 -13.92 12.02
N LEU A 212 18.85 -13.08 12.23
CA LEU A 212 19.21 -12.03 11.26
C LEU A 212 19.58 -12.63 9.90
N SER A 213 20.38 -13.71 9.90
CA SER A 213 20.77 -14.41 8.67
C SER A 213 19.55 -14.98 7.94
N PHE A 214 18.62 -15.60 8.67
CA PHE A 214 17.37 -16.14 8.13
C PHE A 214 16.48 -15.02 7.54
N VAL A 215 16.30 -13.91 8.25
CA VAL A 215 15.49 -12.77 7.77
C VAL A 215 16.11 -12.14 6.53
N LEU A 216 17.44 -11.95 6.50
CA LEU A 216 18.14 -11.41 5.33
C LEU A 216 18.06 -12.35 4.12
N ALA A 217 18.25 -13.65 4.33
CA ALA A 217 18.17 -14.64 3.25
C ALA A 217 16.75 -14.73 2.66
N THR A 218 15.73 -14.80 3.53
CA THR A 218 14.32 -14.85 3.08
C THR A 218 13.87 -13.56 2.41
N PHE A 219 14.26 -12.39 2.94
CA PHE A 219 13.97 -11.11 2.31
C PHE A 219 14.70 -10.95 0.97
N GLY A 220 15.99 -11.30 0.91
CA GLY A 220 16.78 -11.27 -0.33
C GLY A 220 16.18 -12.17 -1.41
N TRP A 221 15.82 -13.40 -1.03
CA TRP A 221 15.08 -14.32 -1.91
C TRP A 221 13.76 -13.74 -2.40
N TYR A 222 12.97 -13.14 -1.51
CA TYR A 222 11.70 -12.52 -1.86
C TYR A 222 11.86 -11.36 -2.86
N VAL A 223 12.82 -10.47 -2.62
CA VAL A 223 13.15 -9.36 -3.55
C VAL A 223 13.57 -9.91 -4.91
N MET A 224 14.45 -10.92 -4.92
CA MET A 224 14.88 -11.57 -6.16
C MET A 224 13.69 -12.14 -6.94
N ILE A 225 12.77 -12.84 -6.29
CA ILE A 225 11.56 -13.35 -6.94
C ILE A 225 10.71 -12.22 -7.52
N CYS A 226 10.41 -11.18 -6.75
CA CYS A 226 9.54 -10.09 -7.22
C CYS A 226 10.12 -9.37 -8.45
N TYR A 227 11.43 -9.15 -8.50
CA TYR A 227 12.06 -8.39 -9.58
C TYR A 227 12.58 -9.25 -10.75
N CYS A 228 13.03 -10.49 -10.49
CA CYS A 228 13.57 -11.37 -11.53
C CYS A 228 12.52 -12.31 -12.11
N CYS A 229 11.55 -12.77 -11.32
CA CYS A 229 10.54 -13.73 -11.77
C CYS A 229 9.22 -13.05 -12.16
N LYS A 230 9.10 -11.72 -12.04
CA LYS A 230 7.97 -10.94 -12.57
C LYS A 230 6.59 -11.47 -12.13
N ILE A 231 6.49 -11.94 -10.89
CA ILE A 231 5.27 -12.54 -10.33
C ILE A 231 4.03 -11.61 -10.41
N GLU A 232 4.22 -10.30 -10.61
CA GLU A 232 3.12 -9.35 -10.80
C GLU A 232 2.58 -9.26 -12.23
N ASP A 233 3.29 -9.81 -13.23
CA ASP A 233 2.92 -9.72 -14.66
C ASP A 233 2.24 -10.98 -15.21
N ASP A 234 2.19 -12.10 -14.46
CA ASP A 234 1.47 -13.31 -14.88
C ASP A 234 0.00 -13.25 -14.40
N ASP A 235 -0.78 -12.41 -15.09
CA ASP A 235 -2.23 -12.55 -15.30
C ASP A 235 -2.48 -12.58 -16.81
#